data_AF-A0A9W9VR77-F1
#
_entry.id   AF-A0A9W9VR77-F1
#
_cell.length_a   1.000
_cell.length_b   1.000
_cell.length_c   1.000
_cell.angle_alpha   90.00
_cell.angle_beta   90.00
_cell.angle_gamma   90.00
#
_symmetry.space_group_name_H-M   'P 1'
#
loop_
_entity.id
_entity.type
_entity.pdbx_description
1 polymer ?
#
loop_
_entity_poly.entity_id
_entity_poly.type
_entity_poly.pdbx_seq_one_letter_code
_entity_poly.pdbx_strand_id
1 'polypeptide(L)'
;MTTVSPAQPSLTSNDAAVLQALFDAESSPSSGVTIESTRPSWPATVNISDADLASLKTQEADIIRQVQGDDPSQEVVKSALEKIDTLVKEYPSYPPAYTNRAQIMRLLIDLQYKQSHPETQTESPDDALFTPEADSMSSQIFTDLGKAINLATPASPADSLSTVQARLLADAHTHRGYLLLKAARVRKNGSILSEDVVIPERLRALNADELEEMASRDFFLGGRFGNKVAQQLAVQTNPYAKMCGAIVKEAMKKEVEGGQDCT
;
A
#
# COMPACT_ATOMS: atom_id res chain seq x y z
N MET A 1 -1.70 -55.07 -0.67
CA MET A 1 -0.89 -53.84 -0.58
C MET A 1 -0.95 -53.14 -1.92
N THR A 2 -1.87 -52.18 -2.05
CA THR A 2 -2.02 -51.34 -3.25
C THR A 2 -1.21 -50.07 -3.02
N THR A 3 -0.04 -49.99 -3.64
CA THR A 3 0.80 -48.78 -3.62
C THR A 3 0.20 -47.76 -4.59
N VAL A 4 -0.46 -46.73 -4.06
CA VAL A 4 -0.89 -45.57 -4.85
C VAL A 4 0.30 -44.63 -4.96
N SER A 5 0.94 -44.58 -6.13
CA SER A 5 1.95 -43.56 -6.41
C SER A 5 1.27 -42.19 -6.50
N PRO A 6 1.79 -41.13 -5.84
CA PRO A 6 1.26 -39.79 -6.01
C PRO A 6 1.60 -39.34 -7.43
N ALA A 7 0.60 -39.32 -8.31
CA ALA A 7 0.72 -38.70 -9.61
C ALA A 7 0.79 -37.19 -9.39
N GLN A 8 1.99 -36.62 -9.38
CA GLN A 8 2.12 -35.18 -9.58
C GLN A 8 1.66 -34.88 -11.01
N PRO A 9 0.54 -34.16 -11.21
CA PRO A 9 0.14 -33.78 -12.55
C PRO A 9 1.25 -32.91 -13.15
N SER A 10 1.78 -33.33 -14.29
CA SER A 10 2.75 -32.55 -15.07
C SER A 10 2.01 -31.40 -15.76
N LEU A 11 1.63 -30.39 -14.98
CA LEU A 11 1.01 -29.17 -15.50
C LEU A 11 2.06 -28.43 -16.32
N THR A 12 1.72 -28.06 -17.55
CA THR A 12 2.57 -27.12 -18.30
C THR A 12 2.51 -25.75 -17.62
N SER A 13 3.51 -24.90 -17.87
CA SER A 13 3.48 -23.51 -17.38
C SER A 13 2.21 -22.77 -17.78
N ASN A 14 1.60 -23.13 -18.92
CA ASN A 14 0.37 -22.53 -19.39
C ASN A 14 -0.83 -23.07 -18.60
N ASP A 15 -0.92 -24.38 -18.37
CA ASP A 15 -2.00 -24.98 -17.57
C ASP A 15 -1.98 -24.49 -16.11
N ALA A 16 -0.78 -24.36 -15.52
CA ALA A 16 -0.63 -23.78 -14.20
C ALA A 16 -1.09 -22.32 -14.16
N ALA A 17 -0.77 -21.52 -15.18
CA ALA A 17 -1.23 -20.13 -15.28
C ALA A 17 -2.75 -20.02 -15.52
N VAL A 18 -3.33 -20.93 -16.30
CA VAL A 18 -4.78 -21.00 -16.57
C VAL A 18 -5.55 -21.45 -15.34
N LEU A 19 -5.07 -22.47 -14.61
CA LEU A 19 -5.67 -22.91 -13.36
C LEU A 19 -5.54 -21.84 -12.28
N GLN A 20 -4.38 -21.20 -12.18
CA GLN A 20 -4.20 -20.05 -11.30
C GLN A 20 -5.20 -18.95 -11.67
N ALA A 21 -5.33 -18.58 -12.96
CA ALA A 21 -6.31 -17.58 -13.40
C ALA A 21 -7.79 -18.01 -13.21
N LEU A 22 -8.07 -19.30 -13.15
CA LEU A 22 -9.42 -19.85 -12.87
C LEU A 22 -9.77 -19.80 -11.39
N PHE A 23 -8.80 -20.03 -10.51
CA PHE A 23 -8.95 -19.99 -9.06
C PHE A 23 -8.62 -18.61 -8.45
N ASP A 24 -8.01 -17.73 -9.24
CA ASP A 24 -7.59 -16.38 -8.92
C ASP A 24 -7.79 -15.54 -10.19
N ALA A 25 -9.06 -15.16 -10.45
CA ALA A 25 -9.47 -14.39 -11.63
C ALA A 25 -8.66 -13.10 -11.85
N GLU A 26 -7.98 -12.64 -10.80
CA GLU A 26 -7.14 -11.46 -10.76
C GLU A 26 -5.68 -11.70 -11.21
N SER A 27 -5.21 -12.95 -11.30
CA SER A 27 -3.87 -13.30 -11.82
C SER A 27 -3.84 -13.69 -13.30
N SER A 28 -4.93 -13.43 -14.02
CA SER A 28 -4.99 -13.59 -15.47
C SER A 28 -3.92 -12.74 -16.19
N PRO A 29 -3.02 -13.34 -16.99
CA PRO A 29 -1.94 -12.62 -17.68
C PRO A 29 -2.47 -11.62 -18.74
N SER A 30 -3.68 -11.82 -19.25
CA SER A 30 -4.36 -10.89 -20.18
C SER A 30 -4.89 -9.62 -19.52
N SER A 31 -4.88 -9.54 -18.19
CA SER A 31 -5.31 -8.36 -17.46
C SER A 31 -4.15 -7.40 -17.15
N GLY A 32 -2.91 -7.67 -17.60
CA GLY A 32 -1.76 -6.82 -17.28
C GLY A 32 -1.93 -5.37 -17.74
N VAL A 33 -1.48 -4.41 -16.92
CA VAL A 33 -1.46 -2.99 -17.31
C VAL A 33 -0.38 -2.80 -18.37
N THR A 34 -0.74 -2.23 -19.52
CA THR A 34 0.21 -1.88 -20.58
C THR A 34 1.00 -0.64 -20.15
N ILE A 35 2.32 -0.79 -19.93
CA ILE A 35 3.22 0.30 -19.58
C ILE A 35 4.06 0.68 -20.79
N GLU A 36 3.96 1.93 -21.23
CA GLU A 36 4.69 2.47 -22.39
C GLU A 36 5.65 3.58 -21.95
N SER A 37 6.94 3.40 -22.20
CA SER A 37 7.98 4.36 -21.80
C SER A 37 8.00 5.64 -22.64
N THR A 38 7.42 5.62 -23.84
CA THR A 38 7.38 6.76 -24.76
C THR A 38 6.20 7.71 -24.49
N ARG A 39 5.32 7.38 -23.54
CA ARG A 39 4.17 8.22 -23.18
C ARG A 39 4.60 9.43 -22.33
N PRO A 40 3.85 10.54 -22.40
CA PRO A 40 4.01 11.64 -21.45
C PRO A 40 3.91 11.16 -20.00
N SER A 41 4.61 11.85 -19.08
CA SER A 41 4.68 11.42 -17.67
C SER A 41 3.29 11.32 -17.02
N TRP A 42 2.35 12.20 -17.39
CA TRP A 42 1.03 12.28 -16.78
C TRP A 42 -0.09 12.25 -17.82
N PRO A 43 -1.31 11.81 -17.43
CA PRO A 43 -2.49 11.93 -18.28
C PRO A 43 -2.77 13.38 -18.70
N ALA A 44 -3.46 13.56 -19.83
CA ALA A 44 -3.86 14.89 -20.32
C ALA A 44 -4.76 15.67 -19.34
N THR A 45 -5.39 14.99 -18.38
CA THR A 45 -6.15 15.62 -17.29
C THR A 45 -5.25 16.40 -16.32
N VAL A 46 -3.95 16.06 -16.25
CA VAL A 46 -2.93 16.82 -15.53
C VAL A 46 -2.44 17.95 -16.44
N ASN A 47 -3.16 19.06 -16.41
CA ASN A 47 -2.89 20.25 -17.22
C ASN A 47 -1.70 21.06 -16.67
N ILE A 48 -0.47 20.58 -16.90
CA ILE A 48 0.78 21.22 -16.49
C ILE A 48 1.69 21.30 -17.72
N SER A 49 2.32 22.46 -17.96
CA SER A 49 3.24 22.62 -19.09
C SER A 49 4.52 21.81 -18.88
N ASP A 50 5.21 21.42 -19.96
CA ASP A 50 6.47 20.67 -19.85
C ASP A 50 7.57 21.45 -19.10
N ALA A 51 7.60 22.77 -19.26
CA ALA A 51 8.53 23.65 -18.56
C ALA A 51 8.26 23.67 -17.05
N ASP A 52 7.00 23.82 -16.66
CA ASP A 52 6.59 23.79 -15.25
C ASP A 52 6.83 22.40 -14.66
N LEU A 53 6.54 21.34 -15.40
CA LEU A 53 6.77 19.96 -14.97
C LEU A 53 8.24 19.68 -14.67
N ALA A 54 9.17 20.19 -15.48
CA ALA A 54 10.61 20.06 -15.23
C ALA A 54 11.04 20.82 -13.96
N SER A 55 10.51 22.04 -13.77
CA SER A 55 10.74 22.83 -12.56
C SER A 55 10.20 22.12 -11.32
N LEU A 56 8.97 21.59 -11.38
CA LEU A 56 8.32 20.87 -10.29
C LEU A 56 9.10 19.62 -9.87
N LYS A 57 9.55 18.81 -10.83
CA LYS A 57 10.39 17.63 -10.55
C LYS A 57 11.67 18.01 -9.80
N THR A 58 12.28 19.14 -10.16
CA THR A 58 13.50 19.62 -9.50
C THR A 58 13.21 20.09 -8.08
N GLN A 59 12.19 20.94 -7.90
CA GLN A 59 11.77 21.43 -6.59
C GLN A 59 11.37 20.28 -5.64
N GLU A 60 10.62 19.31 -6.17
CA GLU A 60 10.22 18.11 -5.45
C GLU A 60 11.44 17.31 -4.97
N ALA A 61 12.39 17.04 -5.87
CA ALA A 61 13.61 16.32 -5.53
C ALA A 61 14.43 17.03 -4.44
N ASP A 62 14.52 18.36 -4.49
CA ASP A 62 15.21 19.17 -3.49
C ASP A 62 14.53 19.13 -2.12
N ILE A 63 13.19 19.15 -2.08
CA ILE A 63 12.42 19.00 -0.83
C ILE A 63 12.65 17.61 -0.24
N ILE A 64 12.52 16.56 -1.05
CA ILE A 64 12.64 15.18 -0.58
C ILE A 64 14.06 14.87 -0.09
N ARG A 65 15.08 15.38 -0.77
CA ARG A 65 16.48 15.19 -0.36
C ARG A 65 16.77 15.75 1.04
N GLN A 66 16.07 16.80 1.48
CA GLN A 66 16.24 17.37 2.83
C GLN A 66 15.78 16.42 3.94
N VAL A 67 14.79 15.57 3.66
CA VAL A 67 14.17 14.68 4.67
C VAL A 67 14.62 13.21 4.56
N GLN A 68 15.43 12.86 3.57
CA GLN A 68 15.94 11.49 3.35
C GLN A 68 17.19 11.13 4.18
N GLY A 69 17.66 12.02 5.07
CA GLY A 69 18.78 11.69 5.97
C GLY A 69 18.39 10.63 7.02
N ASP A 70 19.39 10.03 7.67
CA ASP A 70 19.17 8.94 8.65
C ASP A 70 18.44 9.40 9.92
N ASP A 71 18.48 10.70 10.23
CA ASP A 71 17.74 11.30 11.35
C ASP A 71 17.46 12.79 11.08
N PRO A 72 16.46 13.12 10.23
CA PRO A 72 16.15 14.51 9.92
C PRO A 72 15.51 15.17 11.14
N SER A 73 16.00 16.36 11.50
CA SER A 73 15.42 17.11 12.62
C SER A 73 13.96 17.48 12.35
N GLN A 74 13.17 17.60 13.41
CA GLN A 74 11.75 17.93 13.29
C GLN A 74 11.53 19.27 12.56
N GLU A 75 12.43 20.24 12.73
CA GLU A 75 12.41 21.53 12.06
C GLU A 75 12.63 21.40 10.55
N VAL A 76 13.54 20.51 10.13
CA VAL A 76 13.78 20.22 8.71
C VAL A 76 12.53 19.59 8.08
N VAL A 77 11.91 18.62 8.77
CA VAL A 77 10.69 17.96 8.29
C VAL A 77 9.52 18.94 8.20
N LYS A 78 9.34 19.84 9.20
CA LYS A 78 8.33 20.91 9.15
C LYS A 78 8.57 21.88 8.01
N SER A 79 9.81 22.31 7.78
CA SER A 79 10.15 23.20 6.66
C SER A 79 9.88 22.54 5.31
N ALA A 80 10.21 21.25 5.17
CA ALA A 80 9.89 20.49 3.96
C ALA A 80 8.36 20.37 3.76
N LEU A 81 7.60 20.21 4.85
CA LEU A 81 6.15 20.16 4.81
C LEU A 81 5.53 21.49 4.33
N GLU A 82 6.03 22.63 4.79
CA GLU A 82 5.58 23.94 4.32
C GLU A 82 5.85 24.16 2.82
N LYS A 83 7.03 23.72 2.35
CA LYS A 83 7.40 23.81 0.93
C LYS A 83 6.48 22.93 0.07
N ILE A 84 6.23 21.68 0.48
CA ILE A 84 5.35 20.79 -0.30
C ILE A 84 3.90 21.26 -0.24
N ASP A 85 3.44 21.85 0.87
CA ASP A 85 2.12 22.47 0.97
C ASP A 85 1.93 23.63 0.00
N THR A 86 2.98 24.44 -0.18
CA THR A 86 2.98 25.53 -1.18
C THR A 86 2.87 24.94 -2.59
N LEU A 87 3.63 23.90 -2.89
CA LEU A 87 3.61 23.23 -4.18
C LEU A 87 2.24 22.59 -4.49
N VAL A 88 1.57 21.97 -3.51
CA VAL A 88 0.20 21.45 -3.66
C VAL A 88 -0.81 22.57 -3.94
N LYS A 89 -0.66 23.73 -3.30
CA LYS A 89 -1.56 24.88 -3.51
C LYS A 89 -1.39 25.50 -4.90
N GLU A 90 -0.15 25.63 -5.37
CA GLU A 90 0.15 26.20 -6.68
C GLU A 90 -0.19 25.24 -7.83
N TYR A 91 0.01 23.93 -7.63
CA TYR A 91 -0.20 22.90 -8.65
C TYR A 91 -1.11 21.78 -8.14
N PRO A 92 -2.42 22.05 -7.94
CA PRO A 92 -3.35 21.10 -7.34
C PRO A 92 -3.60 19.85 -8.20
N SER A 93 -3.23 19.87 -9.47
CA SER A 93 -3.30 18.73 -10.39
C SER A 93 -2.03 17.88 -10.41
N TYR A 94 -0.94 18.28 -9.74
CA TYR A 94 0.34 17.57 -9.75
C TYR A 94 0.35 16.39 -8.76
N PRO A 95 0.27 15.12 -9.21
CA PRO A 95 0.03 13.99 -8.32
C PRO A 95 1.16 13.69 -7.30
N PRO A 96 2.47 13.75 -7.66
CA PRO A 96 3.57 13.45 -6.74
C PRO A 96 3.62 14.33 -5.49
N ALA A 97 3.13 15.58 -5.57
CA ALA A 97 3.10 16.49 -4.43
C ALA A 97 2.31 15.88 -3.25
N TYR A 98 1.19 15.24 -3.55
CA TYR A 98 0.32 14.63 -2.55
C TYR A 98 0.95 13.37 -1.93
N THR A 99 1.57 12.49 -2.72
CA THR A 99 2.26 11.30 -2.18
C THR A 99 3.42 11.69 -1.28
N ASN A 100 4.17 12.71 -1.69
CA ASN A 100 5.30 13.21 -0.93
C ASN A 100 4.86 13.91 0.36
N ARG A 101 3.81 14.73 0.30
CA ARG A 101 3.24 15.34 1.50
C ARG A 101 2.77 14.29 2.50
N ALA A 102 2.08 13.25 2.03
CA ALA A 102 1.68 12.12 2.85
C ALA A 102 2.88 11.41 3.52
N GLN A 103 3.99 11.23 2.80
CA GLN A 103 5.20 10.63 3.35
C GLN A 103 5.89 11.54 4.38
N ILE A 104 6.00 12.84 4.11
CA ILE A 104 6.58 13.83 5.03
C ILE A 104 5.74 13.92 6.31
N MET A 105 4.41 13.93 6.21
CA MET A 105 3.52 13.93 7.37
C MET A 105 3.71 12.68 8.22
N ARG A 106 3.87 11.49 7.62
CA ARG A 106 4.17 10.27 8.39
C ARG A 106 5.48 10.35 9.15
N LEU A 107 6.53 10.85 8.50
CA LEU A 107 7.81 11.06 9.14
C LEU A 107 7.69 12.02 10.32
N LEU A 108 6.93 13.11 10.17
CA LEU A 108 6.70 14.08 11.24
C LEU A 108 5.94 13.45 12.42
N ILE A 109 4.91 12.63 12.16
CA ILE A 109 4.19 11.87 13.21
C ILE A 109 5.16 10.95 13.95
N ASP A 110 5.98 10.18 13.22
CA ASP A 110 6.94 9.26 13.83
C ASP A 110 7.94 10.00 14.74
N LEU A 111 8.43 11.17 14.32
CA LEU A 111 9.33 12.00 15.13
C LEU A 111 8.62 12.56 16.39
N GLN A 112 7.40 13.07 16.25
CA GLN A 112 6.61 13.59 17.37
C GLN A 112 6.27 12.49 18.39
N TYR A 113 5.94 11.31 17.89
CA TYR A 113 5.65 10.15 18.72
C TYR A 113 6.89 9.71 19.52
N LYS A 114 8.05 9.55 18.86
CA LYS A 114 9.31 9.22 19.55
C LYS A 114 9.72 10.25 20.60
N GLN A 115 9.48 11.53 20.34
CA GLN A 115 9.80 12.61 21.29
C GLN A 115 8.92 12.54 22.55
N SER A 116 7.65 12.18 22.40
CA SER A 116 6.71 12.02 23.52
C SER A 116 6.86 10.68 24.25
N HIS A 117 7.42 9.67 23.58
CA HIS A 117 7.58 8.31 24.09
C HIS A 117 9.03 7.80 23.94
N PRO A 118 10.00 8.39 24.67
CA PRO A 118 11.43 8.07 24.52
C PRO A 118 11.80 6.63 24.93
N GLU A 119 10.94 5.95 25.69
CA GLU A 119 11.13 4.57 26.16
C GLU A 119 10.87 3.53 25.04
N THR A 120 10.18 3.92 23.96
CA THR A 120 9.76 3.02 22.88
C THR A 120 10.91 2.82 21.87
N GLN A 121 11.74 1.79 22.09
CA GLN A 121 12.93 1.50 21.27
C GLN A 121 12.63 0.70 19.97
N THR A 122 11.40 0.21 19.77
CA THR A 122 11.01 -0.58 18.60
C THR A 122 10.58 0.29 17.41
N GLU A 123 10.52 -0.31 16.22
CA GLU A 123 9.98 0.30 14.99
C GLU A 123 8.67 1.06 15.27
N SER A 124 8.42 2.17 14.53
CA SER A 124 7.26 3.06 14.70
C SER A 124 5.98 2.24 14.96
N PRO A 125 5.43 2.29 16.20
CA PRO A 125 4.33 1.43 16.59
C PRO A 125 3.14 1.65 15.66
N ASP A 126 2.35 0.60 15.43
CA ASP A 126 1.17 0.69 14.58
C ASP A 126 0.21 1.79 15.04
N ASP A 127 0.25 2.15 16.32
CA ASP A 127 -0.60 3.15 16.99
C ASP A 127 -0.14 4.61 16.81
N ALA A 128 1.12 4.88 16.41
CA ALA A 128 1.63 6.26 16.32
C ALA A 128 0.82 7.15 15.34
N LEU A 129 0.25 6.53 14.30
CA LEU A 129 -0.59 7.19 13.30
C LEU A 129 -2.03 7.44 13.78
N PHE A 130 -2.42 6.83 14.89
CA PHE A 130 -3.79 6.78 15.39
C PHE A 130 -3.90 7.31 16.81
N THR A 131 -3.04 8.27 17.18
CA THR A 131 -3.19 9.05 18.42
C THR A 131 -4.03 10.31 18.18
N PRO A 132 -4.62 10.92 19.22
CA PRO A 132 -5.40 12.15 19.07
C PRO A 132 -4.58 13.32 18.48
N GLU A 133 -3.29 13.39 18.80
CA GLU A 133 -2.38 14.42 18.30
C GLU A 133 -2.12 14.26 16.79
N ALA A 134 -2.15 13.02 16.30
CA ALA A 134 -1.89 12.68 14.91
C ALA A 134 -3.16 12.70 14.03
N ASP A 135 -4.37 12.77 14.59
CA ASP A 135 -5.64 12.57 13.86
C ASP A 135 -5.79 13.45 12.61
N SER A 136 -5.49 14.75 12.75
CA SER A 136 -5.56 15.70 11.63
C SER A 136 -4.63 15.32 10.48
N MET A 137 -3.37 15.01 10.80
CA MET A 137 -2.37 14.62 9.80
C MET A 137 -2.67 13.24 9.21
N SER A 138 -3.09 12.28 10.04
CA SER A 138 -3.53 10.94 9.62
C SER A 138 -4.67 11.03 8.60
N SER A 139 -5.70 11.83 8.91
CA SER A 139 -6.81 12.10 8.00
C SER A 139 -6.35 12.77 6.70
N GLN A 140 -5.42 13.71 6.77
CA GLN A 140 -4.85 14.38 5.59
C GLN A 140 -4.04 13.42 4.71
N ILE A 141 -3.26 12.51 5.30
CA ILE A 141 -2.48 11.48 4.60
C ILE A 141 -3.41 10.61 3.71
N PHE A 142 -4.52 10.11 4.27
CA PHE A 142 -5.48 9.32 3.49
C PHE A 142 -6.15 10.12 2.37
N THR A 143 -6.37 11.41 2.59
CA THR A 143 -6.94 12.33 1.60
C THR A 143 -5.96 12.56 0.46
N ASP A 144 -4.70 12.82 0.77
CA ASP A 144 -3.63 13.04 -0.20
C ASP A 144 -3.34 11.82 -1.05
N LEU A 145 -3.22 10.64 -0.44
CA LEU A 145 -3.03 9.39 -1.18
C LEU A 145 -4.22 9.10 -2.11
N GLY A 146 -5.44 9.35 -1.63
CA GLY A 146 -6.64 9.27 -2.48
C GLY A 146 -6.60 10.25 -3.66
N LYS A 147 -6.18 11.48 -3.42
CA LYS A 147 -6.07 12.51 -4.46
C LYS A 147 -5.01 12.17 -5.50
N ALA A 148 -3.83 11.72 -5.05
CA ALA A 148 -2.75 11.27 -5.93
C ALA A 148 -3.21 10.12 -6.85
N ILE A 149 -3.84 9.10 -6.27
CA ILE A 149 -4.38 7.96 -7.02
C ILE A 149 -5.42 8.44 -8.03
N ASN A 150 -6.37 9.30 -7.62
CA ASN A 150 -7.41 9.78 -8.52
C ASN A 150 -6.85 10.60 -9.69
N LEU A 151 -5.85 11.46 -9.44
CA LEU A 151 -5.25 12.28 -10.50
C LEU A 151 -4.36 11.45 -11.45
N ALA A 152 -3.72 10.41 -10.94
CA ALA A 152 -2.83 9.55 -11.72
C ALA A 152 -3.54 8.35 -12.36
N THR A 153 -4.79 8.04 -12.00
CA THR A 153 -5.54 6.94 -12.62
C THR A 153 -6.02 7.36 -14.02
N PRO A 154 -5.83 6.52 -15.05
CA PRO A 154 -6.34 6.82 -16.39
C PRO A 154 -7.87 6.86 -16.42
N ALA A 155 -8.44 7.48 -17.45
CA ALA A 155 -9.89 7.55 -17.61
C ALA A 155 -10.52 6.17 -17.88
N SER A 156 -9.83 5.31 -18.63
CA SER A 156 -10.25 3.94 -18.89
C SER A 156 -9.25 2.92 -18.32
N PRO A 157 -9.71 1.81 -17.72
CA PRO A 157 -8.84 0.71 -17.29
C PRO A 157 -8.01 0.07 -18.42
N ALA A 158 -8.43 0.25 -19.67
CA ALA A 158 -7.73 -0.24 -20.85
C ALA A 158 -6.65 0.70 -21.37
N ASP A 159 -6.58 1.94 -20.87
CA ASP A 159 -5.57 2.91 -21.32
C ASP A 159 -4.18 2.52 -20.83
N SER A 160 -3.18 2.67 -21.70
CA SER A 160 -1.78 2.46 -21.33
C SER A 160 -1.29 3.54 -20.37
N LEU A 161 -0.41 3.14 -19.44
CA LEU A 161 0.23 4.04 -18.48
C LEU A 161 1.65 4.39 -18.90
N SER A 162 2.11 5.57 -18.51
CA SER A 162 3.55 5.87 -18.54
C SER A 162 4.28 5.13 -17.41
N THR A 163 5.59 4.95 -17.52
CA THR A 163 6.41 4.36 -16.44
C THR A 163 6.34 5.19 -15.15
N VAL A 164 6.30 6.52 -15.26
CA VAL A 164 6.23 7.42 -14.10
C VAL A 164 4.88 7.31 -13.41
N GLN A 165 3.81 7.29 -14.19
CA GLN A 165 2.44 7.14 -13.71
C GLN A 165 2.22 5.79 -13.02
N ALA A 166 2.68 4.70 -13.65
CA ALA A 166 2.60 3.36 -13.07
C ALA A 166 3.37 3.29 -11.74
N ARG A 167 4.58 3.84 -11.68
CA ARG A 167 5.37 3.88 -10.44
C ARG A 167 4.65 4.65 -9.33
N LEU A 168 4.13 5.83 -9.63
CA LEU A 168 3.40 6.62 -8.63
C LEU A 168 2.17 5.88 -8.12
N LEU A 169 1.36 5.29 -9.01
CA LEU A 169 0.19 4.52 -8.62
C LEU A 169 0.59 3.31 -7.77
N ALA A 170 1.66 2.61 -8.16
CA ALA A 170 2.19 1.49 -7.40
C ALA A 170 2.55 1.92 -5.97
N ASP A 171 3.30 3.01 -5.82
CA ASP A 171 3.76 3.51 -4.53
C ASP A 171 2.59 4.05 -3.69
N ALA A 172 1.67 4.83 -4.28
CA ALA A 172 0.53 5.42 -3.58
C ALA A 172 -0.46 4.36 -3.06
N HIS A 173 -0.76 3.35 -3.87
CA HIS A 173 -1.60 2.22 -3.44
C HIS A 173 -0.91 1.40 -2.34
N THR A 174 0.38 1.09 -2.50
CA THR A 174 1.14 0.35 -1.49
C THR A 174 1.17 1.10 -0.16
N HIS A 175 1.41 2.40 -0.21
CA HIS A 175 1.42 3.27 0.95
C HIS A 175 0.05 3.28 1.63
N ARG A 176 -1.04 3.54 0.90
CA ARG A 176 -2.39 3.54 1.49
C ARG A 176 -2.78 2.18 2.05
N GLY A 177 -2.45 1.09 1.36
CA GLY A 177 -2.67 -0.27 1.82
C GLY A 177 -1.95 -0.56 3.14
N TYR A 178 -0.71 -0.08 3.31
CA TYR A 178 0.02 -0.25 4.56
C TYR A 178 -0.66 0.47 5.74
N LEU A 179 -1.17 1.69 5.52
CA LEU A 179 -1.88 2.42 6.57
C LEU A 179 -3.22 1.78 6.92
N LEU A 180 -3.93 1.24 5.94
CA LEU A 180 -5.16 0.47 6.17
C LEU A 180 -4.89 -0.81 6.96
N LEU A 181 -3.81 -1.52 6.63
CA LEU A 181 -3.38 -2.71 7.37
C LEU A 181 -3.00 -2.38 8.81
N LYS A 182 -2.28 -1.26 9.04
CA LYS A 182 -2.02 -0.75 10.39
C LYS A 182 -3.33 -0.45 11.12
N ALA A 183 -4.26 0.28 10.50
CA ALA A 183 -5.57 0.57 11.08
C ALA A 183 -6.35 -0.70 11.46
N ALA A 184 -6.32 -1.74 10.61
CA ALA A 184 -6.94 -3.04 10.88
C ALA A 184 -6.33 -3.70 12.12
N ARG A 185 -5.00 -3.69 12.24
CA ARG A 185 -4.27 -4.25 13.39
C ARG A 185 -4.58 -3.49 14.68
N VAL A 186 -4.55 -2.16 14.63
CA VAL A 186 -4.90 -1.31 15.77
C VAL A 186 -6.36 -1.56 16.18
N ARG A 187 -7.29 -1.75 15.24
CA ARG A 187 -8.68 -2.08 15.58
C ARG A 187 -8.84 -3.48 16.19
N LYS A 188 -8.07 -4.46 15.72
CA LYS A 188 -8.07 -5.83 16.25
C LYS A 188 -7.45 -5.89 17.66
N ASN A 189 -6.37 -5.15 17.88
CA ASN A 189 -5.62 -5.11 19.14
C ASN A 189 -6.24 -4.11 20.14
N GLY A 190 -6.85 -3.03 19.66
CA GLY A 190 -7.49 -1.95 20.41
C GLY A 190 -8.75 -2.36 21.14
N SER A 191 -9.29 -3.56 20.86
CA SER A 191 -10.23 -4.23 21.78
C SER A 191 -9.58 -4.58 23.13
N ILE A 192 -8.26 -4.44 23.29
CA ILE A 192 -7.51 -4.92 24.45
C ILE A 192 -6.64 -3.83 25.12
N LEU A 193 -6.24 -2.72 24.45
CA LEU A 193 -5.09 -1.91 24.97
C LEU A 193 -5.16 -0.37 25.07
N SER A 194 -6.16 0.41 24.61
CA SER A 194 -6.18 1.87 24.92
C SER A 194 -7.46 2.61 24.49
N GLU A 195 -8.02 3.43 25.39
CA GLU A 195 -9.15 4.34 25.12
C GLU A 195 -8.79 5.51 24.17
N ASP A 196 -7.49 5.76 23.94
CA ASP A 196 -6.99 6.93 23.21
C ASP A 196 -6.73 6.71 21.70
N VAL A 197 -7.13 5.57 21.13
CA VAL A 197 -6.95 5.33 19.69
C VAL A 197 -7.96 6.13 18.89
N VAL A 198 -7.47 7.04 18.05
CA VAL A 198 -8.27 7.83 17.10
C VAL A 198 -8.06 7.32 15.68
N ILE A 199 -9.12 6.74 15.12
CA ILE A 199 -9.18 6.37 13.71
C ILE A 199 -9.79 7.53 12.91
N PRO A 200 -9.19 7.92 11.77
CA PRO A 200 -9.74 8.93 10.87
C PRO A 200 -11.23 8.70 10.59
N GLU A 201 -12.01 9.78 10.58
CA GLU A 201 -13.48 9.75 10.51
C GLU A 201 -14.01 8.80 9.42
N ARG A 202 -13.42 8.87 8.22
CA ARG A 202 -13.80 8.04 7.06
C ARG A 202 -13.62 6.54 7.24
N LEU A 203 -12.80 6.11 8.20
CA LEU A 203 -12.49 4.71 8.51
C LEU A 203 -13.20 4.24 9.79
N ARG A 204 -13.83 5.15 10.54
CA ARG A 204 -14.40 4.86 11.86
C ARG A 204 -15.52 3.82 11.80
N ALA A 205 -16.34 3.85 10.76
CA ALA A 205 -17.47 2.94 10.58
C ALA A 205 -17.08 1.51 10.16
N LEU A 206 -15.84 1.30 9.73
CA LEU A 206 -15.38 0.00 9.23
C LEU A 206 -14.98 -0.92 10.38
N ASN A 207 -15.03 -2.23 10.20
CA ASN A 207 -14.43 -3.19 11.13
C ASN A 207 -12.99 -3.55 10.70
N ALA A 208 -12.32 -4.40 11.49
CA ALA A 208 -10.93 -4.78 11.20
C ALA A 208 -10.80 -5.57 9.90
N ASP A 209 -11.76 -6.45 9.59
CA ASP A 209 -11.73 -7.29 8.39
C ASP A 209 -11.99 -6.45 7.13
N GLU A 210 -12.92 -5.49 7.19
CA GLU A 210 -13.17 -4.53 6.09
C GLU A 210 -11.95 -3.67 5.79
N LEU A 211 -11.23 -3.22 6.83
CA LEU A 211 -9.97 -2.49 6.67
C LEU A 211 -8.88 -3.36 6.04
N GLU A 212 -8.78 -4.63 6.44
CA GLU A 212 -7.82 -5.57 5.86
C GLU A 212 -8.18 -5.92 4.40
N GLU A 213 -9.46 -6.04 4.07
CA GLU A 213 -9.92 -6.23 2.69
C GLU A 213 -9.58 -5.02 1.82
N MET A 214 -9.83 -3.80 2.33
CA MET A 214 -9.42 -2.57 1.65
C MET A 214 -7.91 -2.49 1.45
N ALA A 215 -7.12 -2.89 2.45
CA ALA A 215 -5.67 -2.98 2.35
C ALA A 215 -5.25 -3.98 1.26
N SER A 216 -5.90 -5.15 1.22
CA SER A 216 -5.66 -6.19 0.21
C SER A 216 -5.90 -5.69 -1.20
N ARG A 217 -7.00 -4.95 -1.42
CA ARG A 217 -7.30 -4.35 -2.72
C ARG A 217 -6.24 -3.31 -3.14
N ASP A 218 -5.78 -2.50 -2.19
CA ASP A 218 -4.71 -1.54 -2.45
C ASP A 218 -3.38 -2.23 -2.76
N PHE A 219 -3.00 -3.28 -2.03
CA PHE A 219 -1.80 -4.05 -2.34
C PHE A 219 -1.89 -4.75 -3.70
N PHE A 220 -3.07 -5.27 -4.05
CA PHE A 220 -3.31 -5.84 -5.37
C PHE A 220 -3.06 -4.82 -6.48
N LEU A 221 -3.64 -3.62 -6.37
CA LEU A 221 -3.42 -2.53 -7.33
C LEU A 221 -1.95 -2.08 -7.34
N GLY A 222 -1.31 -1.98 -6.18
CA GLY A 222 0.13 -1.69 -6.06
C GLY A 222 0.98 -2.70 -6.82
N GLY A 223 0.67 -4.00 -6.67
CA GLY A 223 1.32 -5.09 -7.38
C GLY A 223 1.05 -5.07 -8.88
N ARG A 224 -0.19 -4.79 -9.28
CA ARG A 224 -0.62 -4.63 -10.68
C ARG A 224 0.16 -3.53 -11.41
N PHE A 225 0.51 -2.44 -10.72
CA PHE A 225 1.33 -1.36 -11.27
C PHE A 225 2.84 -1.58 -11.14
N GLY A 226 3.28 -2.68 -10.53
CA GLY A 226 4.68 -3.13 -10.54
C GLY A 226 5.39 -3.16 -9.18
N ASN A 227 4.74 -2.82 -8.07
CA ASN A 227 5.37 -2.89 -6.74
C ASN A 227 5.43 -4.34 -6.22
N LYS A 228 6.65 -4.87 -6.05
CA LYS A 228 6.85 -6.27 -5.64
C LYS A 228 6.50 -6.55 -4.18
N VAL A 229 6.69 -5.57 -3.30
CA VAL A 229 6.28 -5.71 -1.90
C VAL A 229 4.76 -5.76 -1.81
N ALA A 230 4.07 -4.89 -2.54
CA ALA A 230 2.61 -4.91 -2.64
C ALA A 230 2.09 -6.23 -3.22
N GLN A 231 2.73 -6.77 -4.25
CA GLN A 231 2.37 -8.07 -4.80
C GLN A 231 2.44 -9.19 -3.74
N GLN A 232 3.48 -9.19 -2.90
CA GLN A 232 3.60 -10.17 -1.81
C GLN A 232 2.56 -9.94 -0.71
N LEU A 233 2.36 -8.68 -0.30
CA LEU A 233 1.39 -8.33 0.72
C LEU A 233 -0.05 -8.63 0.27
N ALA A 234 -0.38 -8.44 -1.00
CA ALA A 234 -1.68 -8.75 -1.57
C ALA A 234 -2.04 -10.22 -1.35
N VAL A 235 -1.09 -11.13 -1.53
CA VAL A 235 -1.29 -12.58 -1.27
C VAL A 235 -1.53 -12.83 0.22
N GLN A 236 -0.78 -12.16 1.10
CA GLN A 236 -0.88 -12.35 2.55
C GLN A 236 -2.19 -11.82 3.14
N THR A 237 -2.73 -10.74 2.58
CA THR A 237 -3.97 -10.12 3.03
C THR A 237 -5.21 -10.66 2.34
N ASN A 238 -5.07 -11.46 1.27
CA ASN A 238 -6.19 -12.00 0.52
C ASN A 238 -7.00 -13.01 1.37
N PRO A 239 -8.31 -12.77 1.62
CA PRO A 239 -9.13 -13.65 2.45
C PRO A 239 -9.27 -15.06 1.86
N TYR A 240 -9.30 -15.19 0.53
CA TYR A 240 -9.35 -16.48 -0.15
C TYR A 240 -8.05 -17.26 0.04
N ALA A 241 -6.89 -16.59 -0.13
CA ALA A 241 -5.60 -17.22 0.10
C ALA A 241 -5.44 -17.71 1.55
N LYS A 242 -5.92 -16.92 2.53
CA LYS A 242 -5.94 -17.32 3.95
C LYS A 242 -6.85 -18.53 4.20
N MET A 243 -8.05 -18.54 3.63
CA MET A 243 -9.00 -19.66 3.79
C MET A 243 -8.43 -20.94 3.17
N CYS A 244 -7.95 -20.88 1.92
CA CYS A 244 -7.31 -22.01 1.25
C CYS A 244 -6.10 -22.52 2.03
N GLY A 245 -5.24 -21.61 2.51
CA GLY A 245 -4.10 -21.94 3.35
C GLY A 245 -4.49 -22.64 4.65
N ALA A 246 -5.56 -22.20 5.31
CA ALA A 246 -6.07 -22.85 6.53
C ALA A 246 -6.62 -24.26 6.24
N ILE A 247 -7.39 -24.43 5.16
CA ILE A 247 -7.93 -25.73 4.74
C ILE A 247 -6.79 -26.71 4.42
N VAL A 248 -5.80 -26.27 3.64
CA VAL A 248 -4.63 -27.10 3.29
C VAL A 248 -3.83 -27.47 4.53
N LYS A 249 -3.59 -26.52 5.44
CA LYS A 249 -2.87 -26.77 6.70
C LYS A 249 -3.59 -27.78 7.58
N GLU A 250 -4.91 -27.68 7.69
CA GLU A 250 -5.74 -28.62 8.45
C GLU A 250 -5.76 -30.02 7.81
N ALA A 251 -5.85 -30.11 6.48
CA ALA A 251 -5.76 -31.37 5.76
C ALA A 251 -4.38 -32.04 5.97
N MET A 252 -3.29 -31.29 5.84
CA MET A 252 -1.94 -31.80 6.09
C MET A 252 -1.74 -32.28 7.53
N LYS A 253 -2.30 -31.55 8.50
CA LYS A 253 -2.25 -31.94 9.92
C LYS A 253 -2.94 -33.28 10.15
N LYS A 254 -4.12 -33.48 9.57
CA LYS A 254 -4.87 -34.75 9.67
C LYS A 254 -4.15 -35.93 9.02
N GLU A 255 -3.43 -35.72 7.91
CA GLU A 255 -2.63 -36.78 7.27
C GLU A 255 -1.43 -37.21 8.14
N VAL A 256 -0.78 -36.26 8.82
CA VAL A 256 0.34 -36.57 9.73
C VAL A 256 -0.16 -37.31 10.98
N GLU A 257 -1.29 -36.87 11.54
CA GLU A 257 -1.90 -37.50 12.72
C GLU A 257 -2.47 -38.89 12.37
N GLY A 258 -3.13 -39.05 11.22
CA GLY A 258 -3.67 -40.34 10.74
C GLY A 258 -2.61 -41.35 10.28
N GLY A 259 -1.40 -40.91 9.98
CA GLY A 259 -0.26 -41.79 9.67
C GLY A 259 0.38 -42.48 10.88
N GLN A 260 0.06 -42.05 12.11
CA GLN A 260 0.60 -42.57 13.36
C GLN A 260 -0.24 -43.70 13.99
N ASP A 261 -1.46 -43.93 13.51
CA ASP A 261 -2.36 -44.99 14.00
C ASP A 261 -2.22 -46.34 13.24
N CYS A 262 -1.19 -46.49 12.40
CA CYS A 262 -0.91 -47.70 11.61
C CYS A 262 0.44 -48.39 11.93
N THR A 263 1.05 -48.09 13.08
CA THR A 263 2.23 -48.82 13.61
C THR A 263 1.91 -49.49 14.93
#